data_AF-A0A7Y5UU45-F1
#
_entry.id   AF-A0A7Y5UU45-F1
#
_cell.length_a   1.000
_cell.length_b   1.000
_cell.length_c   1.000
_cell.angle_alpha   90.00
_cell.angle_beta   90.00
_cell.angle_gamma   90.00
#
_symmetry.space_group_name_H-M   'P 1'
#
loop_
_entity.id
_entity.type
_entity.pdbx_description
1 polymer ?
#
loop_
_entity_poly.entity_id
_entity_poly.type
_entity_poly.pdbx_seq_one_letter_code
_entity_poly.pdbx_strand_id
1 'polypeptide(L)'
;MKTHHGFLALRTSLRRGFTLIELVIAISIVAVLAGAAIPVTAKVLTYKARKATREELQVLGDAALEHFRDTRTIPTTVSSLMVDSNVAGWSGPYLGGAVTDQLTGTSGFEVDAWSRSYRFTVSGDQLTIASRAEDATFGNTDDISIVVDVGVARREETVAELKLLNQSINAYNATYLATAPLSMVWSTAYSTLVTRGFLPTYTGYLTDGWGQAYVPVGTGSPLVELTSTNLAQSQAGNGNGNGNGNANGNGNGNGNGNGNANGNGKNNGKANGKGKGKGNGKGKGKGNGKN
;
A
#
# COMPACT_ATOMS: atom_id res chain seq x y z
N MET A 1 100.58 -12.84 1.50
CA MET A 1 99.22 -12.61 0.96
C MET A 1 98.24 -13.19 1.99
N LYS A 2 97.60 -12.39 2.86
CA LYS A 2 96.19 -11.90 2.77
C LYS A 2 95.26 -12.97 2.16
N THR A 3 94.22 -13.48 2.83
CA THR A 3 93.03 -12.72 3.27
C THR A 3 92.13 -13.44 4.30
N HIS A 4 91.72 -12.67 5.32
CA HIS A 4 90.41 -12.54 5.98
C HIS A 4 89.55 -13.77 6.35
N HIS A 5 89.48 -14.03 7.66
CA HIS A 5 88.34 -14.65 8.32
C HIS A 5 87.16 -13.67 8.35
N GLY A 6 86.13 -13.94 7.54
CA GLY A 6 84.85 -13.23 7.60
C GLY A 6 83.98 -13.75 8.73
N PHE A 7 83.86 -12.97 9.80
CA PHE A 7 82.90 -13.21 10.89
C PHE A 7 81.49 -12.88 10.37
N LEU A 8 80.67 -13.90 10.09
CA LEU A 8 79.24 -13.72 9.84
C LEU A 8 78.56 -13.37 11.17
N ALA A 9 78.32 -12.07 11.38
CA ALA A 9 77.44 -11.61 12.45
C ALA A 9 76.00 -12.02 12.11
N LEU A 10 75.46 -13.04 12.79
CA LEU A 10 74.01 -13.28 12.82
C LEU A 10 73.35 -12.03 13.43
N ARG A 11 72.67 -11.23 12.59
CA ARG A 11 71.72 -10.23 13.07
C ARG A 11 70.52 -10.95 13.66
N THR A 12 70.55 -11.19 14.96
CA THR A 12 69.37 -11.55 15.74
C THR A 12 68.35 -10.43 15.61
N SER A 13 67.22 -10.69 14.97
CA SER A 13 66.07 -9.80 15.04
C SER A 13 65.65 -9.74 16.51
N LEU A 14 65.88 -8.60 17.17
CA LEU A 14 65.30 -8.32 18.47
C LEU A 14 63.78 -8.42 18.32
N ARG A 15 63.21 -9.56 18.72
CA ARG A 15 61.77 -9.65 18.96
C ARG A 15 61.49 -8.73 20.13
N ARG A 16 61.11 -7.48 19.85
CA ARG A 16 60.59 -6.56 20.86
C ARG A 16 59.34 -7.22 21.45
N GLY A 17 59.45 -7.66 22.71
CA GLY A 17 58.31 -8.12 23.49
C GLY A 17 57.39 -6.95 23.83
N PHE A 18 56.08 -7.20 23.87
CA PHE A 18 55.07 -6.23 24.29
C PHE A 18 55.27 -5.87 25.77
N THR A 19 55.25 -4.59 26.13
CA THR A 19 55.35 -4.19 27.54
C THR A 19 54.00 -4.31 28.25
N LEU A 20 54.02 -4.53 29.57
CA LEU A 20 52.79 -4.53 30.38
C LEU A 20 52.05 -3.19 30.27
N ILE A 21 52.77 -2.07 30.19
CA ILE A 21 52.16 -0.76 30.06
C ILE A 21 51.47 -0.57 28.71
N GLU A 22 52.02 -1.09 27.61
CA GLU A 22 51.35 -1.08 26.31
C GLU A 22 50.06 -1.89 26.31
N LEU A 23 50.06 -3.05 27.00
CA LEU A 23 48.84 -3.84 27.14
C LEU A 23 47.77 -3.07 27.94
N VAL A 24 48.15 -2.43 29.05
CA VAL A 24 47.22 -1.64 29.88
C VAL A 24 46.66 -0.44 29.11
N ILE A 25 47.50 0.28 28.36
CA ILE A 25 47.05 1.39 27.51
C ILE A 25 46.14 0.88 26.39
N ALA A 26 46.46 -0.25 25.75
CA ALA A 26 45.63 -0.81 24.69
C ALA A 26 44.24 -1.23 25.18
N ILE A 27 44.15 -2.01 26.27
CA ILE A 27 42.86 -2.47 26.80
C ILE A 27 42.01 -1.32 27.34
N SER A 28 42.63 -0.28 27.89
CA SER A 28 41.90 0.90 28.37
C SER A 28 41.30 1.71 27.23
N ILE A 29 42.03 1.90 26.12
CA ILE A 29 41.48 2.54 24.91
C ILE A 29 40.33 1.70 24.33
N VAL A 30 40.52 0.37 24.21
CA VAL A 30 39.47 -0.52 23.69
C VAL A 30 38.22 -0.51 24.58
N ALA A 31 38.38 -0.51 25.91
CA ALA A 31 37.25 -0.44 26.83
C ALA A 31 36.44 0.86 26.68
N VAL A 32 37.12 2.00 26.53
CA VAL A 32 36.47 3.30 26.29
C VAL A 32 35.73 3.30 24.95
N LEU A 33 36.37 2.80 23.87
CA LEU A 33 35.76 2.72 22.55
C LEU A 33 34.55 1.77 22.53
N ALA A 34 34.65 0.62 23.20
CA ALA A 34 33.57 -0.34 23.31
C ALA A 34 32.37 0.26 24.06
N GLY A 35 32.61 0.97 25.18
CA GLY A 35 31.56 1.67 25.93
C GLY A 35 30.84 2.74 25.11
N ALA A 36 31.58 3.49 24.29
CA ALA A 36 31.00 4.54 23.44
C ALA A 36 30.16 3.98 22.27
N ALA A 37 30.40 2.75 21.82
CA ALA A 37 29.71 2.14 20.68
C ALA A 37 28.26 1.70 20.97
N ILE A 38 27.97 1.26 22.21
CA ILE A 38 26.67 0.71 22.63
C ILE A 38 25.49 1.66 22.31
N PRO A 39 25.46 2.93 22.78
CA PRO A 39 24.31 3.82 22.54
C PRO A 39 24.08 4.15 21.06
N VAL A 40 25.14 4.13 20.24
CA VAL A 40 25.03 4.36 18.78
C VAL A 40 24.37 3.18 18.10
N THR A 41 24.79 1.96 18.42
CA THR A 41 24.21 0.74 17.82
C THR A 41 22.73 0.60 18.14
N ALA A 42 22.32 0.87 19.38
CA ALA A 42 20.91 0.87 19.78
C ALA A 42 20.07 1.81 18.92
N LYS A 43 20.52 3.06 18.72
CA LYS A 43 19.81 4.04 17.86
C LYS A 43 19.69 3.56 16.40
N VAL A 44 20.72 2.91 15.86
CA VAL A 44 20.69 2.40 14.48
C VAL A 44 19.70 1.24 14.35
N LEU A 45 19.64 0.33 15.31
CA LEU A 45 18.67 -0.77 15.32
C LEU A 45 17.25 -0.24 15.42
N THR A 46 16.98 0.69 16.32
CA THR A 46 15.68 1.38 16.44
C THR A 46 15.28 2.05 15.13
N TYR A 47 16.19 2.79 14.49
CA TYR A 47 15.92 3.42 13.20
C TYR A 47 15.56 2.40 12.11
N LYS A 48 16.31 1.28 12.04
CA LYS A 48 16.04 0.21 11.07
C LYS A 48 14.72 -0.50 11.35
N ALA A 49 14.41 -0.79 12.61
CA ALA A 49 13.16 -1.40 13.03
C ALA A 49 11.96 -0.50 12.64
N ARG A 50 12.00 0.78 13.01
CA ARG A 50 10.98 1.76 12.60
C ARG A 50 10.82 1.86 11.09
N LYS A 51 11.92 1.77 10.33
CA LYS A 51 11.87 1.81 8.88
C LYS A 51 11.19 0.56 8.32
N ALA A 52 11.61 -0.63 8.77
CA ALA A 52 11.02 -1.90 8.35
C ALA A 52 9.52 -1.96 8.67
N THR A 53 9.12 -1.59 9.89
CA THR A 53 7.70 -1.53 10.29
C THR A 53 6.89 -0.59 9.39
N ARG A 54 7.43 0.58 9.00
CA ARG A 54 6.72 1.47 8.07
C ARG A 54 6.55 0.87 6.69
N GLU A 55 7.58 0.23 6.17
CA GLU A 55 7.54 -0.44 4.85
C GLU A 55 6.53 -1.59 4.88
N GLU A 56 6.50 -2.37 5.95
CA GLU A 56 5.55 -3.46 6.15
C GLU A 56 4.11 -2.97 6.31
N LEU A 57 3.88 -1.89 7.07
CA LEU A 57 2.57 -1.28 7.17
C LEU A 57 2.02 -0.86 5.80
N GLN A 58 2.86 -0.34 4.88
CA GLN A 58 2.42 -0.03 3.52
C GLN A 58 1.98 -1.30 2.77
N VAL A 59 2.74 -2.39 2.87
CA VAL A 59 2.37 -3.68 2.28
C VAL A 59 1.05 -4.20 2.84
N LEU A 60 0.85 -4.09 4.16
CA LEU A 60 -0.42 -4.46 4.82
C LEU A 60 -1.58 -3.59 4.32
N GLY A 61 -1.34 -2.29 4.11
CA GLY A 61 -2.35 -1.36 3.62
C GLY A 61 -2.78 -1.65 2.18
N ASP A 62 -1.83 -1.93 1.30
CA ASP A 62 -2.09 -2.31 -0.08
C ASP A 62 -2.87 -3.63 -0.15
N ALA A 63 -2.44 -4.65 0.61
CA ALA A 63 -3.13 -5.93 0.70
C ALA A 63 -4.55 -5.78 1.29
N ALA A 64 -4.74 -4.88 2.25
CA ALA A 64 -6.06 -4.59 2.80
C ALA A 64 -7.01 -3.94 1.79
N LEU A 65 -6.49 -3.07 0.91
CA LEU A 65 -7.27 -2.47 -0.16
C LEU A 65 -7.63 -3.50 -1.24
N GLU A 66 -6.72 -4.40 -1.60
CA GLU A 66 -7.01 -5.50 -2.52
C GLU A 66 -8.06 -6.46 -1.95
N HIS A 67 -7.89 -6.87 -0.68
CA HIS A 67 -8.91 -7.65 0.03
C HIS A 67 -10.27 -6.96 0.00
N PHE A 68 -10.32 -5.65 0.26
CA PHE A 68 -11.56 -4.89 0.22
C PHE A 68 -12.19 -4.88 -1.18
N ARG A 69 -11.40 -4.72 -2.26
CA ARG A 69 -11.90 -4.71 -3.64
C ARG A 69 -12.58 -6.02 -4.03
N ASP A 70 -12.07 -7.13 -3.53
CA ASP A 70 -12.57 -8.46 -3.89
C ASP A 70 -13.75 -8.90 -3.00
N THR A 71 -13.69 -8.57 -1.71
CA THR A 71 -14.65 -9.08 -0.71
C THR A 71 -15.69 -8.07 -0.26
N ARG A 72 -15.52 -6.79 -0.62
CA ARG A 72 -16.27 -5.63 -0.11
C ARG A 72 -16.27 -5.50 1.42
N THR A 73 -15.34 -6.18 2.08
CA THR A 73 -15.22 -6.23 3.54
C THR A 73 -13.87 -5.67 3.97
N ILE A 74 -13.88 -4.77 4.95
CA ILE A 74 -12.65 -4.21 5.52
C ILE A 74 -12.03 -5.29 6.43
N PRO A 75 -10.77 -5.69 6.20
CA PRO A 75 -10.10 -6.67 7.03
C PRO A 75 -9.87 -6.12 8.44
N THR A 76 -10.10 -6.95 9.45
CA THR A 76 -9.95 -6.58 10.88
C THR A 76 -8.73 -7.23 11.54
N THR A 77 -8.01 -8.08 10.82
CA THR A 77 -6.78 -8.74 11.27
C THR A 77 -5.86 -9.05 10.10
N VAL A 78 -4.57 -9.22 10.34
CA VAL A 78 -3.62 -9.68 9.31
C VAL A 78 -4.01 -11.06 8.77
N SER A 79 -4.54 -11.96 9.60
CA SER A 79 -4.92 -13.31 9.18
C SER A 79 -5.97 -13.32 8.07
N SER A 80 -6.92 -12.37 8.08
CA SER A 80 -7.92 -12.22 7.00
C SER A 80 -7.32 -11.90 5.63
N LEU A 81 -6.08 -11.41 5.60
CA LEU A 81 -5.33 -11.15 4.36
C LEU A 81 -4.59 -12.38 3.85
N MET A 82 -4.42 -13.40 4.68
CA MET A 82 -3.58 -14.58 4.40
C MET A 82 -4.39 -15.86 4.20
N VAL A 83 -5.53 -15.99 4.89
CA VAL A 83 -6.31 -17.22 4.94
C VAL A 83 -7.76 -16.91 4.59
N ASP A 84 -8.32 -17.68 3.65
CA ASP A 84 -9.74 -17.61 3.37
C ASP A 84 -10.55 -18.16 4.57
N SER A 85 -11.41 -17.31 5.12
CA SER A 85 -12.36 -17.67 6.18
C SER A 85 -13.79 -17.84 5.64
N ASN A 86 -13.92 -18.30 4.39
CA ASN A 86 -15.15 -18.36 3.59
C ASN A 86 -15.74 -16.98 3.29
N VAL A 87 -14.87 -16.03 2.98
CA VAL A 87 -15.30 -14.67 2.62
C VAL A 87 -15.74 -14.66 1.16
N ALA A 88 -16.98 -14.22 0.89
CA ALA A 88 -17.47 -14.12 -0.47
C ALA A 88 -16.57 -13.20 -1.31
N GLY A 89 -16.21 -13.64 -2.52
CA GLY A 89 -15.34 -12.89 -3.43
C GLY A 89 -13.84 -13.01 -3.13
N TRP A 90 -13.43 -13.73 -2.09
CA TRP A 90 -12.03 -13.91 -1.76
C TRP A 90 -11.22 -14.45 -2.96
N SER A 91 -10.14 -13.75 -3.30
CA SER A 91 -9.22 -14.11 -4.40
C SER A 91 -7.75 -14.11 -3.97
N GLY A 92 -7.52 -14.20 -2.65
CA GLY A 92 -6.20 -14.18 -2.04
C GLY A 92 -5.39 -15.47 -2.24
N PRO A 93 -4.33 -15.67 -1.43
CA PRO A 93 -3.88 -14.81 -0.33
C PRO A 93 -3.34 -13.47 -0.82
N TYR A 94 -3.69 -12.38 -0.13
CA TYR A 94 -3.27 -11.00 -0.46
C TYR A 94 -1.88 -10.67 0.10
N LEU A 95 -1.39 -11.50 1.03
CA LEU A 95 -0.04 -11.45 1.57
C LEU A 95 0.65 -12.80 1.33
N GLY A 96 1.88 -12.76 0.81
CA GLY A 96 2.66 -13.96 0.54
C GLY A 96 4.16 -13.73 0.75
N GLY A 97 4.89 -14.81 1.05
CA GLY A 97 6.36 -14.79 1.09
C GLY A 97 6.99 -14.15 2.32
N ALA A 98 6.26 -13.96 3.42
CA ALA A 98 6.86 -13.52 4.67
C ALA A 98 7.76 -14.59 5.28
N VAL A 99 8.90 -14.16 5.80
CA VAL A 99 9.77 -14.98 6.65
C VAL A 99 9.11 -15.07 8.03
N THR A 100 8.97 -16.27 8.56
CA THR A 100 8.48 -16.50 9.92
C THR A 100 9.37 -15.77 10.93
N ASP A 101 8.75 -15.03 11.85
CA ASP A 101 9.46 -14.39 12.94
C ASP A 101 10.08 -15.47 13.85
N GLN A 102 11.38 -15.33 14.11
CA GLN A 102 12.14 -16.34 14.85
C GLN A 102 11.81 -16.39 16.35
N LEU A 103 11.22 -15.32 16.89
CA LEU A 103 10.89 -15.21 18.30
C LEU A 103 9.48 -15.76 18.58
N THR A 104 8.50 -15.41 17.75
CA THR A 104 7.09 -15.78 17.94
C THR A 104 6.66 -17.00 17.14
N GLY A 105 7.39 -17.36 16.08
CA GLY A 105 7.00 -18.43 15.15
C GLY A 105 5.82 -18.07 14.24
N THR A 106 5.36 -16.82 14.26
CA THR A 106 4.25 -16.30 13.44
C THR A 106 4.76 -15.82 12.08
N SER A 107 3.84 -15.63 11.12
CA SER A 107 4.21 -15.01 9.84
C SER A 107 4.83 -13.63 10.08
N GLY A 108 5.85 -13.26 9.30
CA GLY A 108 6.50 -11.95 9.40
C GLY A 108 5.51 -10.79 9.34
N PHE A 109 4.48 -10.88 8.48
CA PHE A 109 3.46 -9.85 8.36
C PHE A 109 2.54 -9.70 9.58
N GLU A 110 2.50 -10.69 10.48
CA GLU A 110 1.64 -10.63 11.68
C GLU A 110 2.26 -9.81 12.81
N VAL A 111 3.56 -9.52 12.73
CA VAL A 111 4.32 -8.84 13.78
C VAL A 111 5.22 -7.75 13.22
N ASP A 112 5.45 -6.71 14.01
CA ASP A 112 6.39 -5.65 13.65
C ASP A 112 7.86 -6.06 13.90
N ALA A 113 8.79 -5.14 13.63
CA ALA A 113 10.23 -5.35 13.85
C ALA A 113 10.66 -5.57 15.32
N TRP A 114 9.74 -5.44 16.28
CA TRP A 114 9.94 -5.79 17.69
C TRP A 114 9.19 -7.08 18.08
N SER A 115 8.74 -7.85 17.08
CA SER A 115 7.97 -9.08 17.20
C SER A 115 6.63 -8.89 17.92
N ARG A 116 5.94 -7.79 17.62
CA ARG A 116 4.66 -7.43 18.24
C ARG A 116 3.54 -7.33 17.22
N SER A 117 2.37 -7.86 17.54
CA SER A 117 1.26 -7.85 16.61
C SER A 117 0.74 -6.44 16.27
N TYR A 118 0.38 -6.27 15.00
CA TYR A 118 -0.31 -5.08 14.52
C TYR A 118 -1.75 -5.00 15.06
N ARG A 119 -2.25 -3.76 15.24
CA ARG A 119 -3.64 -3.48 15.56
C ARG A 119 -4.36 -2.91 14.35
N PHE A 120 -5.52 -3.48 14.04
CA PHE A 120 -6.42 -3.00 12.99
C PHE A 120 -7.64 -2.35 13.67
N THR A 121 -7.95 -1.12 13.31
CA THR A 121 -9.10 -0.37 13.83
C THR A 121 -9.88 0.21 12.67
N VAL A 122 -11.17 -0.08 12.59
CA VAL A 122 -12.05 0.44 11.53
C VAL A 122 -12.92 1.57 12.06
N SER A 123 -12.99 2.67 11.32
CA SER A 123 -13.87 3.81 11.58
C SER A 123 -14.46 4.33 10.27
N GLY A 124 -15.72 4.00 10.00
CA GLY A 124 -16.35 4.31 8.72
C GLY A 124 -15.61 3.63 7.56
N ASP A 125 -15.14 4.44 6.61
CA ASP A 125 -14.37 3.99 5.43
C ASP A 125 -12.85 3.92 5.70
N GLN A 126 -12.40 4.22 6.91
CA GLN A 126 -10.99 4.22 7.26
C GLN A 126 -10.60 2.99 8.05
N LEU A 127 -9.58 2.29 7.58
CA LEU A 127 -8.84 1.28 8.32
C LEU A 127 -7.53 1.88 8.81
N THR A 128 -7.34 1.93 10.13
CA THR A 128 -6.05 2.25 10.74
C THR A 128 -5.31 0.97 11.09
N ILE A 129 -4.09 0.82 10.59
CA ILE A 129 -3.18 -0.27 10.98
C ILE A 129 -2.03 0.33 11.78
N ALA A 130 -1.80 -0.16 13.00
CA ALA A 130 -0.86 0.43 13.95
C ALA A 130 0.09 -0.59 14.59
N SER A 131 1.35 -0.18 14.79
CA SER A 131 2.35 -0.82 15.62
C SER A 131 2.62 0.06 16.84
N ARG A 132 2.79 -0.61 17.99
CA ARG A 132 3.16 -0.05 19.30
C ARG A 132 4.66 0.23 19.48
N ALA A 133 5.37 0.31 18.34
CA ALA A 133 6.76 0.70 18.20
C ALA A 133 7.70 0.10 19.26
N GLU A 134 8.58 0.90 19.88
CA GLU A 134 9.58 0.44 20.84
C GLU A 134 9.00 0.18 22.24
N ASP A 135 8.04 0.98 22.68
CA ASP A 135 7.62 1.03 24.08
C ASP A 135 6.52 0.01 24.45
N ALA A 136 5.97 -0.68 23.44
CA ALA A 136 4.96 -1.71 23.57
C ALA A 136 3.60 -1.21 24.05
N THR A 137 3.36 0.09 23.97
CA THR A 137 2.15 0.78 24.41
C THR A 137 1.53 1.50 23.22
N PHE A 138 0.20 1.51 23.15
CA PHE A 138 -0.53 2.30 22.14
C PHE A 138 -1.06 3.59 22.77
N GLY A 139 -1.29 4.60 21.93
CA GLY A 139 -1.85 5.90 22.32
C GLY A 139 -0.80 6.94 22.71
N ASN A 140 0.46 6.67 22.40
CA ASN A 140 1.59 7.57 22.62
C ASN A 140 2.09 8.15 21.27
N THR A 141 3.24 8.83 21.31
CA THR A 141 3.79 9.52 20.14
C THR A 141 4.75 8.67 19.32
N ASP A 142 5.18 7.51 19.81
CA ASP A 142 6.06 6.59 19.09
C ASP A 142 5.33 5.58 18.23
N ASP A 143 4.02 5.37 18.46
CA ASP A 143 3.15 4.59 17.58
C ASP A 143 3.37 4.88 16.09
N ILE A 144 3.53 3.81 15.32
CA ILE A 144 3.63 3.89 13.86
C ILE A 144 2.31 3.40 13.29
N SER A 145 1.60 4.25 12.56
CA SER A 145 0.34 3.87 11.94
C SER A 145 0.21 4.37 10.51
N ILE A 146 -0.63 3.68 9.75
CA ILE A 146 -1.14 4.14 8.47
C ILE A 146 -2.67 4.15 8.50
N VAL A 147 -3.27 4.97 7.65
CA VAL A 147 -4.72 5.00 7.43
C VAL A 147 -4.98 4.65 5.97
N VAL A 148 -5.77 3.60 5.76
CA VAL A 148 -6.23 3.13 4.45
C VAL A 148 -7.68 3.56 4.30
N ASP A 149 -7.96 4.39 3.30
CA ASP A 149 -9.32 4.85 2.96
C ASP A 149 -9.91 3.96 1.85
N VAL A 150 -10.92 3.16 2.19
CA VAL A 150 -11.62 2.30 1.22
C VAL A 150 -12.79 3.03 0.54
N GLY A 151 -13.12 4.25 0.95
CA GLY A 151 -14.24 5.02 0.42
C GLY A 151 -14.06 5.37 -1.06
N VAL A 152 -12.82 5.49 -1.55
CA VAL A 152 -12.54 5.61 -2.99
C VAL A 152 -12.98 4.36 -3.74
N ALA A 153 -12.60 3.16 -3.25
CA ALA A 153 -12.99 1.91 -3.89
C ALA A 153 -14.52 1.73 -3.89
N ARG A 154 -15.20 2.07 -2.79
CA ARG A 154 -16.68 2.07 -2.71
C ARG A 154 -17.32 3.01 -3.73
N ARG A 155 -16.78 4.22 -3.90
CA ARG A 155 -17.25 5.19 -4.90
C ARG A 155 -17.09 4.65 -6.31
N GLU A 156 -15.91 4.14 -6.64
CA GLU A 156 -15.61 3.60 -7.98
C GLU A 156 -16.58 2.48 -8.36
N GLU A 157 -16.80 1.54 -7.44
CA GLU A 157 -17.75 0.44 -7.62
C GLU A 157 -19.18 0.95 -7.82
N THR A 158 -19.65 1.83 -6.92
CA THR A 158 -21.01 2.38 -6.96
C THR A 158 -21.28 3.10 -8.28
N VAL A 159 -20.31 3.87 -8.79
CA VAL A 159 -20.44 4.56 -10.09
C VAL A 159 -20.51 3.55 -11.24
N ALA A 160 -19.68 2.51 -11.21
CA ALA A 160 -19.69 1.47 -12.25
C ALA A 160 -21.01 0.70 -12.27
N GLU A 161 -21.53 0.33 -11.10
CA GLU A 161 -22.82 -0.35 -10.97
C GLU A 161 -23.97 0.55 -11.43
N LEU A 162 -24.06 1.79 -10.95
CA LEU A 162 -25.10 2.74 -11.39
C LEU A 162 -25.14 2.91 -12.90
N LYS A 163 -23.98 2.94 -13.57
CA LYS A 163 -23.92 3.00 -15.03
C LYS A 163 -24.64 1.81 -15.67
N LEU A 164 -24.35 0.59 -15.20
CA LEU A 164 -24.99 -0.63 -15.69
C LEU A 164 -26.49 -0.63 -15.41
N LEU A 165 -26.88 -0.25 -14.19
CA LEU A 165 -28.28 -0.23 -13.77
C LEU A 165 -29.09 0.78 -14.59
N ASN A 166 -28.59 2.00 -14.75
CA ASN A 166 -29.27 3.05 -15.52
C ASN A 166 -29.33 2.71 -17.01
N GLN A 167 -28.28 2.09 -17.56
CA GLN A 167 -28.33 1.57 -18.93
C GLN A 167 -29.43 0.51 -19.09
N SER A 168 -29.59 -0.38 -18.12
CA SER A 168 -30.59 -1.45 -18.15
C SER A 168 -32.02 -0.94 -17.99
N ILE A 169 -32.22 0.06 -17.12
CA ILE A 169 -33.49 0.78 -16.96
C ILE A 169 -33.89 1.45 -18.28
N ASN A 170 -32.96 2.16 -18.92
CA ASN A 170 -33.20 2.82 -20.20
C ASN A 170 -33.56 1.82 -21.31
N ALA A 171 -32.84 0.70 -21.39
CA ALA A 171 -33.12 -0.35 -22.37
C ALA A 171 -34.50 -1.00 -22.14
N TYR A 172 -34.89 -1.25 -20.89
CA TYR A 172 -36.21 -1.76 -20.56
C TYR A 172 -37.31 -0.76 -20.94
N ASN A 173 -37.16 0.49 -20.52
CA ASN A 173 -38.14 1.54 -20.78
C ASN A 173 -38.30 1.78 -22.29
N ALA A 174 -37.23 1.70 -23.08
CA ALA A 174 -37.34 1.79 -24.55
C ALA A 174 -38.31 0.76 -25.17
N THR A 175 -38.54 -0.37 -24.50
CA THR A 175 -39.43 -1.44 -24.99
C THR A 175 -40.79 -1.47 -24.29
N TYR A 176 -40.83 -1.24 -22.97
CA TYR A 176 -41.99 -1.56 -22.14
C TYR A 176 -42.64 -0.38 -21.41
N LEU A 177 -42.18 0.86 -21.64
CA LEU A 177 -42.65 2.05 -20.92
C LEU A 177 -44.19 2.18 -20.86
N ALA A 178 -44.86 1.93 -21.99
CA ALA A 178 -46.31 2.09 -22.10
C ALA A 178 -47.11 0.90 -21.54
N THR A 179 -46.53 -0.29 -21.53
CA THR A 179 -47.27 -1.54 -21.21
C THR A 179 -46.97 -2.08 -19.82
N ALA A 180 -45.79 -1.80 -19.28
CA ALA A 180 -45.32 -2.32 -18.00
C ALA A 180 -44.28 -1.36 -17.39
N PRO A 181 -44.69 -0.17 -16.92
CA PRO A 181 -43.79 0.83 -16.33
C PRO A 181 -43.02 0.25 -15.13
N LEU A 182 -41.72 0.60 -15.01
CA LEU A 182 -40.91 0.18 -13.87
C LEU A 182 -41.35 0.85 -12.57
N SER A 183 -41.40 0.06 -11.49
CA SER A 183 -41.72 0.52 -10.14
C SER A 183 -40.67 1.50 -9.62
N MET A 184 -41.10 2.51 -8.85
CA MET A 184 -40.19 3.38 -8.09
C MET A 184 -39.55 2.66 -6.89
N VAL A 185 -40.01 1.47 -6.51
CA VAL A 185 -39.35 0.65 -5.50
C VAL A 185 -38.26 -0.16 -6.19
N TRP A 186 -36.98 0.15 -5.88
CA TRP A 186 -35.85 -0.44 -6.61
C TRP A 186 -35.84 -1.97 -6.58
N SER A 187 -36.08 -2.61 -5.44
CA SER A 187 -36.11 -4.08 -5.35
C SER A 187 -37.14 -4.72 -6.29
N THR A 188 -38.31 -4.11 -6.45
CA THR A 188 -39.37 -4.55 -7.37
C THR A 188 -38.97 -4.32 -8.84
N ALA A 189 -38.38 -3.17 -9.15
CA ALA A 189 -37.87 -2.87 -10.49
C ALA A 189 -36.73 -3.82 -10.88
N TYR A 190 -35.78 -4.06 -9.98
CA TYR A 190 -34.70 -5.03 -10.15
C TYR A 190 -35.24 -6.43 -10.47
N SER A 191 -36.19 -6.94 -9.69
CA SER A 191 -36.83 -8.24 -9.95
C SER A 191 -37.47 -8.32 -11.35
N THR A 192 -38.11 -7.22 -11.78
CA THR A 192 -38.68 -7.11 -13.13
C THR A 192 -37.61 -7.15 -14.21
N LEU A 193 -36.52 -6.38 -14.04
CA LEU A 193 -35.39 -6.33 -14.97
C LEU A 193 -34.70 -7.70 -15.09
N VAL A 194 -34.51 -8.43 -13.98
CA VAL A 194 -33.95 -9.78 -13.97
C VAL A 194 -34.87 -10.77 -14.68
N THR A 195 -36.15 -10.79 -14.32
CA THR A 195 -37.15 -11.69 -14.92
C THR A 195 -37.27 -11.48 -16.43
N ARG A 196 -37.07 -10.25 -16.90
CA ARG A 196 -37.16 -9.86 -18.30
C ARG A 196 -35.82 -9.92 -19.04
N GLY A 197 -34.74 -10.33 -18.37
CA GLY A 197 -33.42 -10.54 -18.97
C GLY A 197 -32.59 -9.28 -19.24
N PHE A 198 -32.93 -8.14 -18.65
CA PHE A 198 -32.15 -6.90 -18.76
C PHE A 198 -31.00 -6.81 -17.75
N LEU A 199 -31.08 -7.55 -16.65
CA LEU A 199 -30.03 -7.67 -15.64
C LEU A 199 -29.81 -9.14 -15.25
N PRO A 200 -28.58 -9.54 -14.89
CA PRO A 200 -28.35 -10.86 -14.32
C PRO A 200 -28.80 -10.91 -12.85
N THR A 201 -29.02 -12.12 -12.33
CA THR A 201 -29.28 -12.32 -10.91
C THR A 201 -28.00 -12.10 -10.10
N TYR A 202 -27.89 -10.93 -9.48
CA TYR A 202 -26.80 -10.57 -8.58
C TYR A 202 -27.30 -9.63 -7.47
N THR A 203 -27.28 -10.09 -6.21
CA THR A 203 -27.81 -9.33 -5.06
C THR A 203 -27.04 -8.05 -4.77
N GLY A 204 -25.78 -7.95 -5.22
CA GLY A 204 -24.98 -6.73 -5.07
C GLY A 204 -25.60 -5.52 -5.77
N TYR A 205 -26.41 -5.71 -6.81
CA TYR A 205 -27.11 -4.61 -7.49
C TYR A 205 -28.26 -3.98 -6.70
N LEU A 206 -28.60 -4.49 -5.52
CA LEU A 206 -29.63 -3.91 -4.67
C LEU A 206 -29.12 -2.73 -3.84
N THR A 207 -27.80 -2.64 -3.62
CA THR A 207 -27.18 -1.67 -2.72
C THR A 207 -25.90 -1.09 -3.32
N ASP A 208 -25.54 0.12 -2.91
CA ASP A 208 -24.26 0.73 -3.23
C ASP A 208 -23.08 0.12 -2.46
N GLY A 209 -21.87 0.62 -2.69
CA GLY A 209 -20.64 0.16 -2.03
C GLY A 209 -20.61 0.35 -0.50
N TRP A 210 -21.57 1.08 0.08
CA TRP A 210 -21.76 1.22 1.53
C TRP A 210 -22.90 0.33 2.07
N GLY A 211 -23.53 -0.47 1.21
CA GLY A 211 -24.68 -1.30 1.57
C GLY A 211 -25.99 -0.53 1.67
N GLN A 212 -26.06 0.71 1.19
CA GLN A 212 -27.30 1.49 1.15
C GLN A 212 -28.05 1.22 -0.15
N ALA A 213 -29.38 1.12 -0.09
CA ALA A 213 -30.17 0.91 -1.30
C ALA A 213 -30.01 2.06 -2.30
N TYR A 214 -29.91 1.73 -3.59
CA TYR A 214 -29.99 2.73 -4.65
C TYR A 214 -31.35 3.44 -4.62
N VAL A 215 -31.35 4.74 -4.90
CA VAL A 215 -32.54 5.59 -4.82
C VAL A 215 -32.95 6.09 -6.21
N PRO A 216 -34.25 6.06 -6.56
CA PRO A 216 -34.74 6.69 -7.78
C PRO A 216 -34.43 8.19 -7.83
N VAL A 217 -34.15 8.68 -9.03
CA VAL A 217 -34.09 10.12 -9.29
C VAL A 217 -35.50 10.62 -9.60
N GLY A 218 -35.97 11.59 -8.82
CA GLY A 218 -37.32 12.16 -8.94
C GLY A 218 -38.39 11.33 -8.22
N THR A 219 -39.65 11.79 -8.31
CA THR A 219 -40.81 11.20 -7.62
C THR A 219 -41.88 10.68 -8.58
N GLY A 220 -41.72 10.91 -9.89
CA GLY A 220 -42.67 10.47 -10.91
C GLY A 220 -42.43 9.02 -11.34
N SER A 221 -43.52 8.26 -11.49
CA SER A 221 -43.49 6.95 -12.16
C SER A 221 -43.47 7.17 -13.68
N PRO A 222 -42.72 6.38 -14.47
CA PRO A 222 -41.92 5.22 -14.07
C PRO A 222 -40.51 5.55 -13.61
N LEU A 223 -39.83 4.56 -13.01
CA LEU A 223 -38.40 4.66 -12.74
C LEU A 223 -37.61 4.85 -14.05
N VAL A 224 -36.88 5.96 -14.15
CA VAL A 224 -36.04 6.30 -15.31
C VAL A 224 -34.55 6.30 -15.00
N GLU A 225 -34.18 6.55 -13.74
CA GLU A 225 -32.79 6.67 -13.32
C GLU A 225 -32.67 6.38 -11.82
N LEU A 226 -31.54 5.79 -11.44
CA LEU A 226 -31.10 5.58 -10.07
C LEU A 226 -29.87 6.43 -9.77
N THR A 227 -29.71 6.74 -8.49
CA THR A 227 -28.53 7.34 -7.90
C THR A 227 -28.20 6.71 -6.53
N SER A 228 -27.11 7.13 -5.91
CA SER A 228 -26.73 6.78 -4.53
C SER A 228 -26.64 8.06 -3.69
N THR A 229 -27.14 7.98 -2.46
CA THR A 229 -27.05 9.07 -1.47
C THR A 229 -25.60 9.36 -1.08
N ASN A 230 -24.73 8.33 -1.07
CA ASN A 230 -23.31 8.46 -0.76
C ASN A 230 -22.51 9.17 -1.87
N LEU A 231 -22.94 9.05 -3.13
CA LEU A 231 -22.33 9.82 -4.24
C LEU A 231 -22.83 11.26 -4.26
N ALA A 232 -24.11 11.49 -3.98
CA ALA A 232 -24.71 12.83 -3.95
C ALA A 232 -24.07 13.74 -2.87
N GLN A 233 -23.56 13.17 -1.78
CA GLN A 233 -22.85 13.90 -0.72
C GLN A 233 -21.40 14.29 -1.10
N SER A 234 -20.82 13.72 -2.16
CA SER A 234 -19.38 13.87 -2.47
C SER A 234 -19.00 15.13 -3.27
N GLN A 235 -19.96 15.94 -3.74
CA GLN A 235 -19.63 17.23 -4.40
C GLN A 235 -19.14 18.34 -3.44
N ALA A 236 -19.01 18.06 -2.13
CA ALA A 236 -18.51 19.03 -1.14
C ALA A 236 -17.11 18.73 -0.56
N GLY A 237 -16.41 17.69 -1.03
CA GLY A 237 -15.11 17.28 -0.46
C GLY A 237 -13.96 17.38 -1.46
N ASN A 238 -13.03 18.31 -1.23
CA ASN A 238 -11.72 18.35 -1.88
C ASN A 238 -10.95 17.04 -1.67
N GLY A 239 -11.04 16.11 -2.63
CA GLY A 239 -10.24 14.89 -2.65
C GLY A 239 -8.79 15.18 -3.04
N ASN A 240 -7.95 15.54 -2.08
CA ASN A 240 -6.50 15.55 -2.25
C ASN A 240 -5.97 14.11 -2.08
N GLY A 241 -6.17 13.28 -3.10
CA GLY A 241 -5.64 11.92 -3.12
C GLY A 241 -4.13 11.93 -3.38
N ASN A 242 -3.34 11.70 -2.33
CA ASN A 242 -1.89 11.53 -2.44
C ASN A 242 -1.59 10.05 -2.72
N GLY A 243 -1.81 9.60 -3.96
CA GLY A 243 -1.52 8.24 -4.39
C GLY A 243 -0.01 8.00 -4.50
N ASN A 244 0.56 7.26 -3.56
CA ASN A 244 1.95 6.78 -3.63
C ASN A 244 2.00 5.44 -4.38
N GLY A 245 1.64 5.46 -5.67
CA GLY A 245 1.71 4.26 -6.51
C GLY A 245 3.15 3.93 -6.88
N ASN A 246 3.64 2.77 -6.44
CA ASN A 246 4.92 2.24 -6.86
C ASN A 246 4.79 1.71 -8.31
N ALA A 247 5.08 2.56 -9.29
CA ALA A 247 4.90 2.25 -10.71
C ALA A 247 5.96 1.25 -11.22
N ASN A 248 5.71 -0.04 -11.02
CA ASN A 248 6.33 -1.12 -11.77
C ASN A 248 5.32 -1.67 -12.80
N GLY A 249 4.91 -0.81 -13.72
CA GLY A 249 4.03 -1.19 -14.82
C GLY A 249 4.63 -0.77 -16.15
N ASN A 250 4.76 -1.70 -17.09
CA ASN A 250 4.89 -1.39 -18.51
C ASN A 250 3.54 -0.87 -19.02
N GLY A 251 3.20 0.37 -18.66
CA GLY A 251 1.95 1.02 -19.05
C GLY A 251 2.19 2.15 -20.05
N ASN A 252 1.53 2.10 -21.20
CA ASN A 252 1.35 3.26 -22.08
C ASN A 252 0.25 4.15 -21.48
N GLY A 253 0.62 5.05 -20.57
CA GLY A 253 -0.29 6.01 -19.95
C GLY A 253 0.04 7.45 -20.31
N ASN A 254 -0.98 8.22 -20.74
CA ASN A 254 -0.92 9.68 -20.80
C ASN A 254 -1.38 10.22 -19.44
N GLY A 255 -0.44 10.56 -18.56
CA GLY A 255 -0.73 11.16 -17.26
C GLY A 255 -0.20 12.59 -17.18
N ASN A 256 -1.05 13.52 -16.71
CA ASN A 256 -0.63 14.82 -16.20
C ASN A 256 -0.46 14.69 -14.69
N GLY A 257 0.77 14.54 -14.22
CA GLY A 257 1.09 14.42 -12.79
C GLY A 257 2.33 15.21 -12.43
N ASN A 258 2.32 15.81 -11.24
CA ASN A 258 3.47 16.50 -10.67
C ASN A 258 4.14 15.55 -9.68
N GLY A 259 4.98 14.64 -10.20
CA GLY A 259 5.65 13.61 -9.41
C GLY A 259 7.16 13.87 -9.26
N ASN A 260 7.71 13.57 -8.09
CA ASN A 260 9.15 13.52 -7.86
C ASN A 260 9.60 12.06 -8.05
N ALA A 261 9.97 11.68 -9.28
CA ALA A 261 10.37 10.31 -9.60
C ALA A 261 11.89 10.14 -9.53
N ASN A 262 12.34 9.11 -8.81
CA ASN A 262 13.70 8.56 -8.89
C ASN A 262 13.60 7.19 -9.60
N GLY A 263 13.56 7.21 -10.94
CA GLY A 263 13.41 6.00 -11.75
C GLY A 263 14.55 5.81 -12.74
N ASN A 264 15.09 4.59 -12.82
CA ASN A 264 15.97 4.15 -13.90
C ASN A 264 15.11 3.51 -15.01
N GLY A 265 14.46 4.35 -15.82
CA GLY A 265 13.64 3.91 -16.96
C GLY A 265 14.29 4.20 -18.32
N LYS A 266 14.21 3.26 -19.26
CA LYS A 266 14.49 3.49 -20.69
C LYS A 266 13.19 3.90 -21.39
N ASN A 267 12.82 5.18 -21.32
CA ASN A 267 11.55 5.65 -21.89
C ASN A 267 11.76 6.32 -23.27
N ASN A 268 10.95 5.92 -24.25
CA ASN A 268 10.71 6.68 -25.49
C ASN A 268 9.38 7.43 -25.32
N GLY A 269 9.39 8.56 -24.61
CA GLY A 269 8.20 9.38 -24.38
C GLY A 269 8.50 10.87 -24.55
N LYS A 270 7.57 11.61 -25.16
CA LYS A 270 7.60 13.09 -25.17
C LYS A 270 6.95 13.60 -23.89
N ALA A 271 7.75 14.11 -22.95
CA ALA A 271 7.24 14.77 -21.76
C ALA A 271 7.16 16.29 -22.01
N ASN A 272 5.97 16.88 -21.84
CA ASN A 272 5.80 18.32 -21.68
C ASN A 272 5.55 18.62 -20.20
N GLY A 273 6.63 18.76 -19.43
CA GLY A 273 6.54 19.08 -17.99
C GLY A 273 7.76 19.87 -17.53
N LYS A 274 7.54 20.93 -16.73
CA LYS A 274 8.60 21.68 -16.05
C LYS A 274 9.00 20.95 -14.78
N GLY A 275 9.80 19.89 -14.89
CA GLY A 275 10.38 19.17 -13.75
C GLY A 275 11.88 19.46 -13.60
N LYS A 276 12.35 19.62 -12.36
CA LYS A 276 13.80 19.63 -12.02
C LYS A 276 14.22 18.20 -11.66
N GLY A 277 14.55 17.39 -12.66
CA GLY A 277 15.11 16.05 -12.46
C GLY A 277 16.61 15.99 -12.74
N LYS A 278 17.39 15.32 -11.88
CA LYS A 278 18.76 14.88 -12.20
C LYS A 278 18.68 13.42 -12.67
N GLY A 279 18.58 13.20 -13.98
CA GLY A 279 18.58 11.86 -14.57
C GLY A 279 19.81 11.62 -15.45
N ASN A 280 20.46 10.46 -15.29
CA ASN A 280 21.47 9.97 -16.23
C ASN A 280 20.77 9.14 -17.33
N GLY A 281 20.15 9.83 -18.29
CA GLY A 281 19.50 9.19 -19.45
C GLY A 281 20.26 9.44 -20.75
N LYS A 282 20.58 8.40 -21.52
CA LYS A 282 20.98 8.53 -22.93
C LYS A 282 19.72 8.63 -23.81
N GLY A 283 19.22 9.84 -24.04
CA GLY A 283 18.10 10.10 -24.96
C GLY A 283 18.58 10.34 -26.40
N LYS A 284 17.97 9.66 -27.39
CA LYS A 284 18.05 10.06 -28.81
C LYS A 284 16.88 11.01 -29.11
N GLY A 285 17.10 12.32 -29.06
CA GLY A 285 16.10 13.31 -29.47
C GLY A 285 16.09 13.52 -30.99
N LYS A 286 14.92 13.37 -31.64
CA LYS A 286 14.64 14.01 -32.94
C LYS A 286 13.79 15.25 -32.68
N GLY A 287 14.41 16.43 -32.78
CA GLY A 287 13.70 17.71 -32.76
C GLY A 287 13.21 18.05 -34.16
N ASN A 288 11.92 18.30 -34.33
CA ASN A 288 11.40 19.05 -35.48
C ASN A 288 11.20 20.49 -35.00
N GLY A 289 12.12 21.38 -35.39
CA GLY A 289 11.91 22.82 -35.32
C GLY A 289 10.89 23.21 -36.38
N LYS A 290 9.85 23.93 -35.99
CA LYS A 290 9.06 24.76 -36.92
C LYS A 290 9.54 26.20 -36.74
N ASN A 291 9.87 26.83 -37.86
CA ASN A 291 10.16 28.27 -37.98
C ASN A 291 8.93 29.10 -37.58
#